data_AF-A0A958X771-F1
#
_entry.id   AF-A0A958X771-F1
#
_cell.length_a   1.000
_cell.length_b   1.000
_cell.length_c   1.000
_cell.angle_alpha   90.00
_cell.angle_beta   90.00
_cell.angle_gamma   90.00
#
_symmetry.space_group_name_H-M   'P 1'
#
loop_
_entity.id
_entity.type
_entity.pdbx_description
1 polymer ?
#
loop_
_entity_poly.entity_id
_entity_poly.type
_entity_poly.pdbx_seq_one_letter_code
_entity_poly.pdbx_strand_id
1 'polypeptide(L)'
;MEPLHLSDTDLYKGLPQADAAALEAVYERFRLPVIRAISVLGGSEAAGKAFFQAGVIELATQVKGDNLTEETDFFTALKTYSLAHFAGWLEEKGQEATDITKAFEEGEAPIDIPDQDALRNTRQLIDSWKKGEAREDWRYGIWEKSKQLELMTEEGPAQAPQSNFARNLLIFFVLLTLAYAAYIFLNRSMTPAEVYDDNFTPPESLIADLSTRYGPERGNDSVTARPNACEHYFREADEFYKAGDYESARATLFQVLDDSLSACHSDALFYIGVMALGQDQPALALECFAKIEDLEHFGEDIYWYQALAIVKLAEINPLLKEKARRAVERARSNAQDPERRRKAEKMLKNLGK
;
A
#
# COMPACT_ATOMS: atom_id res chain seq x y z
N MET A 1 -2.48 -33.29 40.49
CA MET A 1 -3.06 -34.64 40.52
C MET A 1 -1.91 -35.60 40.22
N GLU A 2 -1.87 -36.74 40.90
CA GLU A 2 -0.90 -37.79 40.59
C GLU A 2 -1.35 -38.45 39.27
N PRO A 3 -0.45 -38.64 38.29
CA PRO A 3 -0.84 -39.14 36.97
C PRO A 3 -1.44 -40.54 37.09
N LEU A 4 -2.59 -40.76 36.45
CA LEU A 4 -3.25 -42.06 36.43
C LEU A 4 -2.43 -43.03 35.56
N HIS A 5 -1.69 -43.94 36.20
CA HIS A 5 -0.94 -44.97 35.50
C HIS A 5 -1.85 -46.15 35.14
N LEU A 6 -2.45 -46.11 33.94
CA LEU A 6 -3.17 -47.22 33.34
C LEU A 6 -2.22 -48.13 32.54
N SER A 7 -2.49 -49.43 32.55
CA SER A 7 -1.77 -50.39 31.71
C SER A 7 -2.22 -50.27 30.26
N ASP A 8 -1.38 -50.69 29.31
CA ASP A 8 -1.73 -50.65 27.88
C ASP A 8 -3.00 -51.48 27.58
N THR A 9 -3.22 -52.60 28.28
CA THR A 9 -4.48 -53.37 28.24
C THR A 9 -5.69 -52.54 28.66
N ASP A 10 -5.57 -51.74 29.72
CA ASP A 10 -6.67 -50.87 30.17
C ASP A 10 -6.95 -49.76 29.16
N LEU A 11 -5.90 -49.22 28.54
CA LEU A 11 -6.02 -48.22 27.48
C LEU A 11 -6.73 -48.79 26.24
N TYR A 12 -6.35 -50.00 25.80
CA TYR A 12 -6.99 -50.68 24.68
C TYR A 12 -8.48 -50.96 24.94
N LYS A 13 -8.85 -51.37 26.16
CA LYS A 13 -10.26 -51.64 26.51
C LYS A 13 -11.08 -50.37 26.67
N GLY A 14 -10.50 -49.32 27.26
CA GLY A 14 -11.20 -48.08 27.55
C GLY A 14 -11.42 -47.20 26.31
N LEU A 15 -10.48 -47.22 25.36
CA LEU A 15 -10.49 -46.29 24.23
C LEU A 15 -11.73 -46.43 23.32
N PRO A 16 -12.16 -47.63 22.88
CA PRO A 16 -13.37 -47.80 22.06
C PRO A 16 -14.68 -47.40 22.76
N GLN A 17 -14.66 -47.34 24.10
CA GLN A 17 -15.81 -46.95 24.93
C GLN A 17 -15.81 -45.45 25.26
N ALA A 18 -14.85 -44.69 24.72
CA ALA A 18 -14.58 -43.32 25.12
C ALA A 18 -14.46 -43.17 26.64
N ASP A 19 -13.82 -44.13 27.32
CA ASP A 19 -13.61 -44.05 28.77
C ASP A 19 -12.80 -42.80 29.13
N ALA A 20 -13.25 -42.08 30.16
CA ALA A 20 -12.66 -40.79 30.51
C ALA A 20 -11.22 -40.95 31.03
N ALA A 21 -10.99 -41.94 31.89
CA ALA A 21 -9.68 -42.18 32.49
C ALA A 21 -8.67 -42.68 31.45
N ALA A 22 -9.09 -43.57 30.54
CA ALA A 22 -8.26 -44.01 29.42
C ALA A 22 -7.88 -42.84 28.50
N LEU A 23 -8.83 -41.99 28.10
CA LEU A 23 -8.55 -40.85 27.22
C LEU A 23 -7.66 -39.80 27.87
N GLU A 24 -7.86 -39.51 29.15
CA GLU A 24 -6.99 -38.62 29.93
C GLU A 24 -5.57 -39.17 30.00
N ALA A 25 -5.40 -40.45 30.32
CA ALA A 25 -4.09 -41.10 30.37
C ALA A 25 -3.40 -41.12 29.00
N VAL A 26 -4.12 -41.42 27.91
CA VAL A 26 -3.57 -41.36 26.53
C VAL A 26 -3.10 -39.95 26.21
N TYR A 27 -3.92 -38.96 26.54
CA TYR A 27 -3.67 -37.57 26.24
C TYR A 27 -2.46 -37.03 27.03
N GLU A 28 -2.39 -37.26 28.33
CA GLU A 28 -1.28 -36.82 29.18
C GLU A 28 0.04 -37.52 28.82
N ARG A 29 0.00 -38.84 28.59
CA ARG A 29 1.20 -39.66 28.39
C ARG A 29 1.79 -39.52 26.99
N PHE A 30 0.96 -39.45 25.95
CA PHE A 30 1.42 -39.66 24.57
C PHE A 30 1.29 -38.45 23.64
N ARG A 31 0.52 -37.42 24.00
CA ARG A 31 0.31 -36.27 23.11
C ARG A 31 1.61 -35.59 22.70
N LEU A 32 2.43 -35.17 23.66
CA LEU A 32 3.68 -34.45 23.36
C LEU A 32 4.68 -35.29 22.56
N PRO A 33 4.95 -36.56 22.91
CA PRO A 33 5.78 -37.43 22.09
C PRO A 33 5.29 -37.57 20.64
N VAL A 34 3.99 -37.77 20.42
CA VAL A 34 3.42 -37.88 19.06
C VAL A 34 3.53 -36.56 18.29
N ILE A 35 3.22 -35.41 18.92
CA ILE A 35 3.38 -34.09 18.29
C ILE A 35 4.83 -33.89 17.85
N ARG A 36 5.80 -34.24 18.69
CA ARG A 36 7.22 -34.14 18.34
C ARG A 36 7.59 -35.04 17.16
N ALA A 37 7.07 -36.27 17.11
CA ALA A 37 7.29 -37.17 15.98
C ALA A 37 6.77 -36.58 14.66
N ILE A 38 5.59 -35.93 14.67
CA ILE A 38 5.05 -35.22 13.50
C ILE A 38 5.92 -34.01 13.13
N SER A 39 6.45 -33.28 14.10
CA SER A 39 7.37 -32.17 13.85
C SER A 39 8.71 -32.58 13.25
N VAL A 40 9.23 -33.77 13.59
CA VAL A 40 10.41 -34.34 12.91
C VAL A 40 10.17 -34.53 11.41
N LEU A 41 8.92 -34.82 11.02
CA LEU A 41 8.49 -34.93 9.63
C LEU A 41 8.10 -33.58 8.99
N GLY A 42 8.37 -32.45 9.65
CA GLY A 42 8.10 -31.10 9.15
C GLY A 42 6.71 -30.55 9.49
N GLY A 43 5.92 -31.24 10.31
CA GLY A 43 4.62 -30.74 10.77
C GLY A 43 4.70 -29.63 11.82
N SER A 44 3.77 -28.66 11.77
CA SER A 44 3.62 -27.65 12.82
C SER A 44 3.02 -28.26 14.10
N GLU A 45 3.12 -27.56 15.23
CA GLU A 45 2.46 -27.98 16.48
C GLU A 45 0.95 -28.18 16.30
N ALA A 46 0.30 -27.26 15.57
CA ALA A 46 -1.13 -27.35 15.27
C ALA A 46 -1.47 -28.60 14.43
N ALA A 47 -0.61 -28.94 13.45
CA ALA A 47 -0.74 -30.20 12.71
C ALA A 47 -0.55 -31.40 13.65
N GLY A 48 0.45 -31.36 14.53
CA GLY A 48 0.68 -32.36 15.56
C GLY A 48 -0.55 -32.66 16.39
N LYS A 49 -1.20 -31.62 16.94
CA LYS A 49 -2.45 -31.77 17.73
C LYS A 49 -3.58 -32.41 16.91
N ALA A 50 -3.78 -31.94 15.68
CA ALA A 50 -4.83 -32.43 14.80
C ALA A 50 -4.64 -33.91 14.43
N PHE A 51 -3.40 -34.32 14.09
CA PHE A 51 -3.11 -35.70 13.68
C PHE A 51 -2.93 -36.66 14.85
N PHE A 52 -2.57 -36.16 16.05
CA PHE A 52 -2.71 -36.93 17.27
C PHE A 52 -4.17 -37.33 17.51
N GLN A 53 -5.12 -36.39 17.42
CA GLN A 53 -6.54 -36.70 17.56
C GLN A 53 -7.02 -37.72 16.51
N ALA A 54 -6.60 -37.56 15.26
CA ALA A 54 -6.91 -38.53 14.21
C ALA A 54 -6.36 -39.93 14.55
N GLY A 55 -5.10 -40.00 15.00
CA GLY A 55 -4.48 -41.26 15.42
C GLY A 55 -5.19 -41.91 16.60
N VAL A 56 -5.68 -41.15 17.58
CA VAL A 56 -6.48 -41.69 18.71
C VAL A 56 -7.77 -42.34 18.20
N ILE A 57 -8.47 -41.67 17.27
CA ILE A 57 -9.72 -42.18 16.70
C ILE A 57 -9.48 -43.43 15.84
N GLU A 58 -8.41 -43.42 15.05
CA GLU A 58 -8.04 -44.56 14.21
C GLU A 58 -7.64 -45.76 15.07
N LEU A 59 -6.82 -45.54 16.10
CA LEU A 59 -6.46 -46.58 17.07
C LEU A 59 -7.70 -47.22 17.69
N ALA A 60 -8.67 -46.41 18.15
CA ALA A 60 -9.92 -46.91 18.70
C ALA A 60 -10.72 -47.73 17.68
N THR A 61 -10.69 -47.32 16.41
CA THR A 61 -11.38 -47.99 15.31
C THR A 61 -10.76 -49.36 15.03
N GLN A 62 -9.43 -49.45 14.98
CA GLN A 62 -8.72 -50.71 14.74
C GLN A 62 -8.86 -51.70 15.91
N VAL A 63 -8.88 -51.20 17.14
CA VAL A 63 -9.13 -52.03 18.33
C VAL A 63 -10.57 -52.56 18.34
N LYS A 64 -11.55 -51.72 18.02
CA LYS A 64 -12.96 -52.14 17.94
C LYS A 64 -13.22 -53.12 16.79
N GLY A 65 -12.44 -53.03 15.72
CA GLY A 65 -12.51 -53.90 14.55
C GLY A 65 -11.73 -55.22 14.70
N ASP A 66 -11.14 -55.50 15.87
CA ASP A 66 -10.28 -56.67 16.13
C ASP A 66 -9.04 -56.75 15.21
N ASN A 67 -8.63 -55.63 14.60
CA ASN A 67 -7.44 -55.55 13.73
C ASN A 67 -6.16 -55.26 14.51
N LEU A 68 -6.29 -54.83 15.78
CA LEU A 68 -5.17 -54.54 16.66
C LEU A 68 -5.37 -55.23 18.01
N THR A 69 -4.38 -56.02 18.41
CA THR A 69 -4.40 -56.80 19.65
C THR A 69 -3.57 -56.16 20.75
N GLU A 70 -3.86 -56.50 22.01
CA GLU A 70 -3.13 -56.03 23.19
C GLU A 70 -1.62 -56.39 23.20
N GLU A 71 -1.17 -57.29 22.33
CA GLU A 71 0.25 -57.63 22.17
C GLU A 71 1.08 -56.49 21.52
N THR A 72 0.41 -55.54 20.86
CA THR A 72 1.09 -54.41 20.23
C THR A 72 1.30 -53.28 21.23
N ASP A 73 2.53 -52.73 21.29
CA ASP A 73 2.84 -51.55 22.10
C ASP A 73 1.91 -50.38 21.75
N PHE A 74 1.20 -49.86 22.77
CA PHE A 74 0.14 -48.88 22.55
C PHE A 74 0.68 -47.57 21.95
N PHE A 75 1.84 -47.12 22.44
CA PHE A 75 2.45 -45.89 21.96
C PHE A 75 2.89 -46.02 20.50
N THR A 76 3.49 -47.14 20.13
CA THR A 76 3.93 -47.45 18.77
C THR A 76 2.74 -47.45 17.81
N ALA A 77 1.62 -48.07 18.21
CA ALA A 77 0.40 -48.05 17.41
C ALA A 77 -0.15 -46.63 17.21
N LEU A 78 -0.29 -45.87 18.31
CA LEU A 78 -0.79 -44.49 18.27
C LEU A 78 0.10 -43.57 17.42
N LYS A 79 1.43 -43.69 17.59
CA LYS A 79 2.43 -42.94 16.81
C LYS A 79 2.29 -43.28 15.33
N THR A 80 2.21 -44.56 14.98
CA THR A 80 2.06 -45.03 13.59
C THR A 80 0.83 -44.43 12.93
N TYR A 81 -0.35 -44.55 13.53
CA TYR A 81 -1.58 -44.01 12.92
C TYR A 81 -1.56 -42.49 12.82
N SER A 82 -1.03 -41.79 13.83
CA SER A 82 -0.91 -40.32 13.78
C SER A 82 0.00 -39.86 12.63
N LEU A 83 1.15 -40.52 12.44
CA LEU A 83 2.08 -40.22 11.35
C LEU A 83 1.49 -40.59 9.98
N ALA A 84 0.78 -41.73 9.90
CA ALA A 84 0.10 -42.15 8.67
C ALA A 84 -0.95 -41.13 8.22
N HIS A 85 -1.75 -40.59 9.15
CA HIS A 85 -2.70 -39.53 8.83
C HIS A 85 -2.02 -38.25 8.33
N PHE A 86 -0.88 -37.87 8.92
CA PHE A 86 -0.11 -36.71 8.49
C PHE A 86 0.48 -36.91 7.09
N ALA A 87 1.14 -38.04 6.84
CA ALA A 87 1.73 -38.37 5.55
C ALA A 87 0.67 -38.43 4.44
N GLY A 88 -0.46 -39.11 4.68
CA GLY A 88 -1.56 -39.14 3.72
C GLY A 88 -2.17 -37.78 3.43
N TRP A 89 -2.24 -36.89 4.43
CA TRP A 89 -2.69 -35.51 4.23
C TRP A 89 -1.70 -34.68 3.40
N LEU A 90 -0.38 -34.87 3.58
CA LEU A 90 0.63 -34.21 2.75
C LEU A 90 0.49 -34.61 1.28
N GLU A 91 0.31 -35.90 1.02
CA GLU A 91 0.09 -36.44 -0.33
C GLU A 91 -1.17 -35.85 -0.97
N GLU A 92 -2.29 -35.77 -0.23
CA GLU A 92 -3.52 -35.10 -0.68
C GLU A 92 -3.34 -33.62 -1.03
N LYS A 93 -2.36 -32.95 -0.40
CA LYS A 93 -1.99 -31.56 -0.68
C LYS A 93 -0.96 -31.42 -1.80
N GLY A 94 -0.56 -32.51 -2.46
CA GLY A 94 0.46 -32.52 -3.49
C GLY A 94 1.86 -32.21 -2.96
N GLN A 95 2.10 -32.43 -1.66
CA GLN A 95 3.42 -32.34 -1.06
C GLN A 95 4.13 -33.69 -1.17
N GLU A 96 5.47 -33.69 -1.10
CA GLU A 96 6.27 -34.91 -1.19
C GLU A 96 5.88 -35.88 -0.06
N ALA A 97 5.63 -37.14 -0.41
CA ALA A 97 5.27 -38.17 0.55
C ALA A 97 6.41 -38.36 1.55
N THR A 98 6.13 -38.14 2.84
CA THR A 98 7.13 -38.29 3.87
C THR A 98 7.26 -39.76 4.30
N ASP A 99 8.49 -40.24 4.30
CA ASP A 99 8.84 -41.54 4.89
C ASP A 99 8.68 -41.49 6.42
N ILE A 100 7.58 -42.08 6.90
CA ILE A 100 7.24 -42.10 8.33
C ILE A 100 8.24 -42.92 9.16
N THR A 101 9.03 -43.83 8.55
CA THR A 101 10.00 -44.66 9.28
C THR A 101 11.09 -43.83 9.94
N LYS A 102 11.36 -42.61 9.43
CA LYS A 102 12.30 -41.65 10.02
C LYS A 102 11.91 -41.17 11.43
N ALA A 103 10.65 -41.35 11.84
CA ALA A 103 10.16 -40.98 13.16
C ALA A 103 10.17 -42.16 14.18
N PHE A 104 10.76 -43.30 13.80
CA PHE A 104 10.91 -44.50 14.63
C PHE A 104 12.36 -44.70 15.07
N GLU A 105 12.54 -45.27 16.26
CA GLU A 105 13.87 -45.63 16.77
C GLU A 105 14.36 -46.94 16.12
N GLU A 106 15.68 -47.19 16.13
CA GLU A 106 16.25 -48.42 15.56
C GLU A 106 15.67 -49.66 16.25
N GLY A 107 14.94 -50.49 15.48
CA GLY A 107 14.28 -51.70 15.97
C GLY A 107 12.78 -51.59 16.20
N GLU A 108 12.21 -50.37 16.12
CA GLU A 108 10.77 -50.17 16.04
C GLU A 108 10.31 -50.32 14.57
N ALA A 109 9.22 -51.06 14.34
CA ALA A 109 8.60 -51.16 13.03
C ALA A 109 7.18 -50.58 13.06
N PRO A 110 6.75 -49.84 12.02
CA PRO A 110 5.36 -49.45 11.91
C PRO A 110 4.48 -50.68 11.83
N ILE A 111 3.32 -50.60 12.49
CA ILE A 111 2.28 -51.63 12.42
C ILE A 111 1.54 -51.55 11.08
N ASP A 112 0.63 -52.49 10.83
CA ASP A 112 -0.21 -52.45 9.63
C ASP A 112 -1.03 -51.15 9.57
N ILE A 113 -0.99 -50.49 8.42
CA ILE A 113 -1.58 -49.16 8.24
C ILE A 113 -2.82 -49.31 7.35
N PRO A 114 -3.98 -48.79 7.79
CA PRO A 114 -5.17 -48.72 6.94
C PRO A 114 -4.88 -48.04 5.61
N ASP A 115 -5.63 -48.40 4.57
CA ASP A 115 -5.49 -47.74 3.28
C ASP A 115 -5.78 -46.23 3.35
N GLN A 116 -5.34 -45.49 2.33
CA GLN A 116 -5.48 -44.04 2.31
C GLN A 116 -6.94 -43.57 2.31
N ASP A 117 -7.87 -44.38 1.80
CA ASP A 117 -9.29 -44.03 1.78
C ASP A 117 -9.90 -44.15 3.19
N ALA A 118 -9.53 -45.18 3.96
CA ALA A 118 -9.89 -45.31 5.37
C ALA A 118 -9.37 -44.14 6.20
N LEU A 119 -8.08 -43.80 6.05
CA LEU A 119 -7.48 -42.66 6.76
C LEU A 119 -8.15 -41.33 6.40
N ARG A 120 -8.51 -41.15 5.12
CA ARG A 120 -9.25 -39.97 4.63
C ARG A 120 -10.65 -39.92 5.22
N ASN A 121 -11.37 -41.03 5.28
CA ASN A 121 -12.70 -41.11 5.87
C ASN A 121 -12.69 -40.69 7.35
N THR A 122 -11.69 -41.13 8.13
CA THR A 122 -11.52 -40.69 9.52
C THR A 122 -11.32 -39.17 9.62
N ARG A 123 -10.48 -38.57 8.76
CA ARG A 123 -10.29 -37.10 8.72
C ARG A 123 -11.57 -36.35 8.35
N GLN A 124 -12.34 -36.85 7.39
CA GLN A 124 -13.61 -36.24 6.97
C GLN A 124 -14.68 -36.29 8.07
N LEU A 125 -14.72 -37.38 8.85
CA LEU A 125 -15.61 -37.48 10.01
C LEU A 125 -15.26 -36.45 11.08
N ILE A 126 -13.98 -36.27 11.39
CA ILE A 126 -13.50 -35.24 12.32
C ILE A 126 -13.94 -33.84 11.84
N ASP A 127 -13.79 -33.54 10.56
CA ASP A 127 -14.21 -32.26 10.00
C ASP A 127 -15.74 -32.07 10.01
N SER A 128 -16.51 -33.15 9.90
CA SER A 128 -17.98 -33.14 10.05
C SER A 128 -18.37 -32.85 11.51
N TRP A 129 -17.71 -33.47 12.49
CA TRP A 129 -17.95 -33.18 13.91
C TRP A 129 -17.59 -31.75 14.30
N LYS A 130 -16.52 -31.18 13.72
CA LYS A 130 -16.18 -29.75 13.90
C LYS A 130 -17.30 -28.82 13.44
N LYS A 131 -18.07 -29.22 12.44
CA LYS A 131 -19.25 -28.49 11.93
C LYS A 131 -20.54 -28.80 12.69
N GLY A 132 -20.50 -29.74 13.63
CA GLY A 132 -21.66 -30.18 14.41
C GLY A 132 -22.52 -31.24 13.73
N GLU A 133 -22.03 -31.86 12.65
CA GLU A 133 -22.70 -32.92 11.90
C GLU A 133 -22.28 -34.32 12.43
N ALA A 134 -22.98 -35.39 12.03
CA ALA A 134 -22.63 -36.80 12.30
C ALA A 134 -22.36 -37.18 13.78
N ARG A 135 -23.09 -36.57 14.73
CA ARG A 135 -22.89 -36.77 16.18
C ARG A 135 -23.37 -38.13 16.68
N GLU A 136 -24.14 -38.86 15.88
CA GLU A 136 -24.60 -40.21 16.13
C GLU A 136 -23.51 -41.28 15.97
N ASP A 137 -22.36 -40.93 15.38
CA ASP A 137 -21.21 -41.84 15.27
C ASP A 137 -20.59 -42.11 16.65
N TRP A 138 -20.35 -43.38 16.99
CA TRP A 138 -19.80 -43.77 18.28
C TRP A 138 -18.42 -43.16 18.58
N ARG A 139 -17.65 -42.81 17.54
CA ARG A 139 -16.33 -42.16 17.67
C ARG A 139 -16.44 -40.69 18.05
N TYR A 140 -17.62 -40.06 17.90
CA TYR A 140 -17.85 -38.68 18.32
C TYR A 140 -17.51 -38.49 19.81
N GLY A 141 -17.88 -39.45 20.67
CA GLY A 141 -17.58 -39.39 22.11
C GLY A 141 -16.08 -39.39 22.42
N ILE A 142 -15.27 -40.07 21.61
CA ILE A 142 -13.80 -40.07 21.71
C ILE A 142 -13.28 -38.68 21.35
N TRP A 143 -13.68 -38.18 20.19
CA TRP A 143 -13.26 -36.88 19.69
C TRP A 143 -13.64 -35.72 20.64
N GLU A 144 -14.88 -35.72 21.13
CA GLU A 144 -15.41 -34.67 22.01
C GLU A 144 -14.61 -34.60 23.32
N LYS A 145 -14.34 -35.76 23.94
CA LYS A 145 -13.54 -35.82 25.16
C LYS A 145 -12.07 -35.43 24.93
N SER A 146 -11.44 -35.92 23.87
CA SER A 146 -10.08 -35.49 23.51
C SER A 146 -9.99 -33.98 23.27
N LYS A 147 -11.03 -33.38 22.69
CA LYS A 147 -11.11 -31.92 22.49
C LYS A 147 -11.30 -31.16 23.82
N GLN A 148 -12.10 -31.68 24.75
CA GLN A 148 -12.26 -31.09 26.09
C GLN A 148 -10.93 -31.11 26.87
N LEU A 149 -10.18 -32.21 26.81
CA LEU A 149 -8.85 -32.30 27.43
C LEU A 149 -7.86 -31.28 26.85
N GLU A 150 -7.92 -31.02 25.55
CA GLU A 150 -7.13 -29.96 24.90
C GLU A 150 -7.47 -28.57 25.43
N LEU A 151 -8.76 -28.24 25.53
CA LEU A 151 -9.19 -26.96 26.10
C LEU A 151 -8.77 -26.80 27.57
N MET A 152 -8.89 -27.85 28.38
CA MET A 152 -8.47 -27.82 29.79
C MET A 152 -6.96 -27.65 29.96
N THR A 153 -6.16 -28.16 29.01
CA THR A 153 -4.69 -28.04 29.05
C THR A 153 -4.20 -26.67 28.57
N GLU A 154 -4.93 -26.02 27.66
CA GLU A 154 -4.65 -24.64 27.22
C GLU A 154 -5.07 -23.61 28.29
N GLU A 155 -5.95 -23.98 29.22
CA GLU A 155 -6.43 -23.13 30.32
C GLU A 155 -5.59 -23.27 31.62
N GLY A 156 -4.33 -22.80 31.65
CA GLY A 156 -3.63 -22.49 32.91
C GLY A 156 -2.21 -21.89 32.79
N PRO A 157 -1.75 -20.96 33.68
CA PRO A 157 -2.46 -20.17 34.69
C PRO A 157 -2.94 -18.80 34.15
N ALA A 158 -3.99 -18.26 34.76
CA ALA A 158 -4.53 -16.90 34.67
C ALA A 158 -4.13 -16.08 33.43
N GLN A 159 -5.07 -15.90 32.49
CA GLN A 159 -5.04 -14.73 31.62
C GLN A 159 -4.87 -13.49 32.51
N ALA A 160 -3.68 -12.89 32.51
CA ALA A 160 -3.47 -11.57 33.07
C ALA A 160 -4.60 -10.67 32.53
N PRO A 161 -5.22 -9.82 33.37
CA PRO A 161 -6.34 -9.00 32.95
C PRO A 161 -5.97 -8.38 31.61
N GLN A 162 -6.72 -8.69 30.54
CA GLN A 162 -6.47 -8.15 29.21
C GLN A 162 -6.60 -6.65 29.31
N SER A 163 -5.48 -6.03 29.64
CA SER A 163 -5.37 -4.61 29.80
C SER A 163 -5.54 -4.07 28.40
N ASN A 164 -6.67 -3.40 28.18
CA ASN A 164 -6.89 -2.62 26.98
C ASN A 164 -5.76 -1.59 26.76
N PHE A 165 -4.83 -1.41 27.69
CA PHE A 165 -3.62 -0.61 27.54
C PHE A 165 -2.87 -0.90 26.24
N ALA A 166 -2.55 -2.15 25.89
CA ALA A 166 -1.78 -2.42 24.66
C ALA A 166 -2.56 -2.02 23.40
N ARG A 167 -3.87 -2.31 23.38
CA ARG A 167 -4.78 -1.94 22.30
C ARG A 167 -4.98 -0.44 22.20
N ASN A 168 -5.17 0.25 23.33
CA ASN A 168 -5.36 1.69 23.42
C ASN A 168 -4.06 2.44 23.08
N LEU A 169 -2.91 1.88 23.47
CA LEU A 169 -1.58 2.39 23.12
C LEU A 169 -1.36 2.28 21.61
N LEU A 170 -1.70 1.14 21.01
CA LEU A 170 -1.63 0.97 19.56
C LEU A 170 -2.56 1.95 18.83
N ILE A 171 -3.82 2.08 19.26
CA ILE A 171 -4.77 3.06 18.69
C ILE A 171 -4.22 4.48 18.82
N PHE A 172 -3.66 4.84 19.99
CA PHE A 172 -3.05 6.15 20.20
C PHE A 172 -1.88 6.39 19.25
N PHE A 173 -0.97 5.42 19.07
CA PHE A 173 0.13 5.55 18.13
C PHE A 173 -0.35 5.68 16.68
N VAL A 174 -1.36 4.90 16.27
CA VAL A 174 -1.96 5.03 14.93
C VAL A 174 -2.55 6.43 14.72
N LEU A 175 -3.32 6.94 15.69
CA LEU A 175 -3.87 8.29 15.62
C LEU A 175 -2.79 9.36 15.61
N LEU A 176 -1.73 9.20 16.41
CA LEU A 176 -0.58 10.10 16.43
C LEU A 176 0.14 10.11 15.07
N THR A 177 0.36 8.94 14.47
CA THR A 177 0.98 8.82 13.14
C THR A 177 0.11 9.48 12.07
N LEU A 178 -1.21 9.26 12.09
CA LEU A 178 -2.14 9.92 11.16
C LEU A 178 -2.16 11.44 11.36
N ALA A 179 -2.21 11.92 12.60
CA ALA A 179 -2.14 13.35 12.91
C ALA A 179 -0.80 13.96 12.46
N TYR A 180 0.30 13.25 12.66
CA TYR A 180 1.63 13.69 12.21
C TYR A 180 1.75 13.70 10.68
N ALA A 181 1.22 12.67 10.00
CA ALA A 181 1.16 12.64 8.54
C ALA A 181 0.31 13.79 7.98
N ALA A 182 -0.86 14.06 8.58
CA ALA A 182 -1.70 15.20 8.23
C ALA A 182 -0.97 16.53 8.48
N TYR A 183 -0.26 16.65 9.61
CA TYR A 183 0.54 17.83 9.93
C TYR A 183 1.66 18.06 8.90
N ILE A 184 2.39 17.02 8.50
CA ILE A 184 3.41 17.12 7.44
C ILE A 184 2.76 17.54 6.12
N PHE A 185 1.67 16.89 5.74
CA PHE A 185 0.99 17.15 4.47
C PHE A 185 0.49 18.60 4.40
N LEU A 186 -0.14 19.10 5.47
CA LEU A 186 -0.65 20.47 5.56
C LEU A 186 0.47 21.53 5.67
N ASN A 187 1.63 21.18 6.22
CA ASN A 187 2.75 22.11 6.40
C ASN A 187 3.90 21.91 5.40
N ARG A 188 3.73 21.05 4.38
CA ARG A 188 4.72 20.88 3.33
C ARG A 188 4.92 22.20 2.59
N SER A 189 6.17 22.55 2.30
CA SER A 189 6.44 23.62 1.34
C SER A 189 6.00 23.16 -0.05
N MET A 190 5.35 24.05 -0.78
CA MET A 190 5.00 23.77 -2.17
C MET A 190 6.28 23.61 -3.00
N THR A 191 6.27 22.67 -3.94
CA THR A 191 7.37 22.52 -4.90
C THR A 191 7.40 23.73 -5.86
N PRO A 192 8.53 24.04 -6.52
CA PRO A 192 8.55 25.10 -7.53
C PRO A 192 7.49 24.93 -8.63
N ALA A 193 7.18 23.69 -9.02
CA ALA A 193 6.10 23.36 -9.95
C ALA A 193 4.72 23.80 -9.41
N GLU A 194 4.36 23.38 -8.19
CA GLU A 194 3.10 23.76 -7.54
C GLU A 194 3.02 25.29 -7.36
N VAL A 195 4.13 25.94 -7.04
CA VAL A 195 4.22 27.40 -6.95
C VAL A 195 3.97 28.06 -8.30
N TYR A 196 4.46 27.49 -9.40
CA TYR A 196 4.20 27.99 -10.74
C TYR A 196 2.73 27.80 -11.14
N ASP A 197 2.19 26.60 -10.99
CA ASP A 197 0.82 26.25 -11.41
C ASP A 197 -0.24 27.09 -10.67
N ASP A 198 -0.03 27.38 -9.39
CA ASP A 198 -0.91 28.24 -8.58
C ASP A 198 -0.92 29.72 -9.04
N ASN A 199 0.07 30.15 -9.84
CA ASN A 199 0.34 31.57 -10.09
C ASN A 199 0.42 31.94 -11.58
N PHE A 200 0.61 30.98 -12.47
CA PHE A 200 0.59 31.23 -13.91
C PHE A 200 -0.85 31.32 -14.42
N THR A 201 -1.23 32.51 -14.87
CA THR A 201 -2.57 32.82 -15.39
C THR A 201 -2.40 33.56 -16.71
N PRO A 202 -2.28 32.83 -17.84
CA PRO A 202 -2.13 33.48 -19.13
C PRO A 202 -3.45 34.17 -19.52
N PRO A 203 -3.41 35.21 -20.37
CA PRO A 203 -4.62 35.92 -20.77
C PRO A 203 -5.54 34.99 -21.58
N GLU A 204 -6.85 35.13 -21.46
CA GLU A 204 -7.80 34.32 -22.25
C GLU A 204 -7.80 34.71 -23.75
N SER A 205 -7.36 35.93 -24.05
CA SER A 205 -7.25 36.46 -25.40
C SER A 205 -6.12 37.47 -25.47
N LEU A 206 -5.27 37.32 -26.47
CA LEU A 206 -4.16 38.23 -26.75
C LEU A 206 -4.70 39.63 -27.09
N ILE A 207 -5.72 39.70 -27.94
CA ILE A 207 -6.32 40.98 -28.35
C ILE A 207 -7.05 41.67 -27.19
N ALA A 208 -7.75 40.92 -26.34
CA ALA A 208 -8.44 41.52 -25.20
C ALA A 208 -7.45 42.07 -24.16
N ASP A 209 -6.40 41.30 -23.83
CA ASP A 209 -5.34 41.75 -22.94
C ASP A 209 -4.61 42.96 -23.53
N LEU A 210 -4.31 42.95 -24.84
CA LEU A 210 -3.70 44.07 -25.55
C LEU A 210 -4.57 45.33 -25.46
N SER A 211 -5.87 45.22 -25.70
CA SER A 211 -6.80 46.36 -25.59
C SER A 211 -6.85 46.94 -24.17
N THR A 212 -6.67 46.11 -23.15
CA THR A 212 -6.64 46.53 -21.75
C THR A 212 -5.35 47.28 -21.43
N ARG A 213 -4.21 46.82 -21.96
CA ARG A 213 -2.89 47.45 -21.76
C ARG A 213 -2.83 48.88 -22.29
N TYR A 214 -3.49 49.13 -23.42
CA TYR A 214 -3.55 50.44 -24.07
C TYR A 214 -4.87 51.17 -23.82
N GLY A 215 -5.65 50.71 -22.83
CA GLY A 215 -6.94 51.27 -22.49
C GLY A 215 -6.84 52.64 -21.77
N PRO A 216 -7.97 53.36 -21.63
CA PRO A 216 -8.00 54.71 -21.04
C PRO A 216 -7.44 54.78 -19.61
N GLU A 217 -7.49 53.66 -18.88
CA GLU A 217 -7.03 53.53 -17.50
C GLU A 217 -5.50 53.54 -17.35
N ARG A 218 -4.74 53.27 -18.43
CA ARG A 218 -3.27 53.19 -18.40
C ARG A 218 -2.54 54.32 -19.13
N GLY A 219 -3.27 55.39 -19.47
CA GLY A 219 -2.74 56.49 -20.27
C GLY A 219 -2.98 56.19 -21.75
N ASN A 220 -3.95 56.91 -22.32
CA ASN A 220 -4.34 56.79 -23.71
C ASN A 220 -3.13 57.10 -24.61
N ASP A 221 -2.52 56.11 -25.26
CA ASP A 221 -1.48 56.37 -26.27
C ASP A 221 -2.15 57.06 -27.46
N SER A 222 -2.04 58.37 -27.48
CA SER A 222 -2.55 59.22 -28.56
C SER A 222 -1.53 59.33 -29.71
N VAL A 223 -0.40 58.59 -29.67
CA VAL A 223 0.81 58.97 -30.43
C VAL A 223 1.42 57.84 -31.26
N THR A 224 1.03 56.57 -31.14
CA THR A 224 1.46 55.55 -32.13
C THR A 224 0.28 54.83 -32.76
N ALA A 225 -0.18 55.33 -33.91
CA ALA A 225 -1.09 54.59 -34.77
C ALA A 225 -0.40 53.28 -35.19
N ARG A 226 -0.76 52.18 -34.52
CA ARG A 226 -0.25 50.84 -34.83
C ARG A 226 -0.51 50.55 -36.31
N PRO A 227 0.47 50.04 -37.06
CA PRO A 227 0.23 49.59 -38.42
C PRO A 227 -0.92 48.58 -38.46
N ASN A 228 -1.85 48.72 -39.41
CA ASN A 228 -2.96 47.77 -39.59
C ASN A 228 -2.47 46.32 -39.74
N ALA A 229 -1.24 46.13 -40.25
CA ALA A 229 -0.59 44.83 -40.34
C ALA A 229 -0.35 44.19 -38.96
N CYS A 230 0.01 44.96 -37.93
CA CYS A 230 0.13 44.42 -36.57
C CYS A 230 -1.20 43.89 -36.06
N GLU A 231 -2.27 44.67 -36.21
CA GLU A 231 -3.60 44.27 -35.77
C GLU A 231 -4.07 42.98 -36.49
N HIS A 232 -3.78 42.86 -37.79
CA HIS A 232 -4.07 41.66 -38.55
C HIS A 232 -3.37 40.42 -37.95
N TYR A 233 -2.06 40.48 -37.75
CA TYR A 233 -1.30 39.36 -37.18
C TYR A 233 -1.71 39.04 -35.74
N PHE A 234 -2.02 40.03 -34.90
CA PHE A 234 -2.49 39.75 -33.54
C PHE A 234 -3.87 39.10 -33.51
N ARG A 235 -4.78 39.46 -34.42
CA ARG A 235 -6.09 38.81 -34.51
C ARG A 235 -5.96 37.36 -34.97
N GLU A 236 -5.16 37.10 -35.99
CA GLU A 236 -4.89 35.75 -36.46
C GLU A 236 -4.19 34.90 -35.38
N ALA A 237 -3.19 35.45 -34.70
CA ALA A 237 -2.53 34.77 -33.59
C ALA A 237 -3.49 34.49 -32.42
N ASP A 238 -4.42 35.41 -32.12
CA ASP A 238 -5.43 35.24 -31.06
C ASP A 238 -6.42 34.11 -31.40
N GLU A 239 -6.77 33.92 -32.67
CA GLU A 239 -7.60 32.79 -33.11
C GLU A 239 -6.90 31.46 -32.86
N PHE A 240 -5.62 31.33 -33.25
CA PHE A 240 -4.82 30.14 -32.97
C PHE A 240 -4.61 29.92 -31.47
N TYR A 241 -4.34 31.00 -30.72
CA TYR A 241 -4.14 30.95 -29.28
C TYR A 241 -5.38 30.43 -28.54
N LYS A 242 -6.57 30.95 -28.87
CA LYS A 242 -7.85 30.48 -28.31
C LYS A 242 -8.17 29.03 -28.68
N ALA A 243 -7.72 28.58 -29.84
CA ALA A 243 -7.82 27.18 -30.25
C ALA A 243 -6.79 26.27 -29.54
N GLY A 244 -5.84 26.82 -28.78
CA GLY A 244 -4.76 26.09 -28.13
C GLY A 244 -3.60 25.72 -29.08
N ASP A 245 -3.61 26.22 -30.32
CA ASP A 245 -2.53 26.03 -31.29
C ASP A 245 -1.43 27.09 -31.09
N TYR A 246 -0.68 26.93 -30.00
CA TYR A 246 0.37 27.88 -29.61
C TYR A 246 1.54 27.94 -30.60
N GLU A 247 1.79 26.87 -31.35
CA GLU A 247 2.84 26.84 -32.37
C GLU A 247 2.48 27.75 -33.55
N SER A 248 1.27 27.62 -34.09
CA SER A 248 0.78 28.49 -35.16
C SER A 248 0.64 29.94 -34.67
N ALA A 249 0.10 30.16 -33.47
CA ALA A 249 -0.02 31.50 -32.88
C ALA A 249 1.35 32.19 -32.78
N ARG A 250 2.37 31.47 -32.29
CA ARG A 250 3.74 31.98 -32.19
C ARG A 250 4.36 32.22 -33.57
N ALA A 251 4.15 31.33 -34.54
CA ALA A 251 4.64 31.51 -35.92
C ALA A 251 4.07 32.78 -36.57
N THR A 252 2.78 33.08 -36.33
CA THR A 252 2.14 34.33 -36.76
C THR A 252 2.75 35.54 -36.06
N LEU A 253 2.95 35.48 -34.74
CA LEU A 253 3.59 36.59 -34.00
C LEU A 253 5.05 36.83 -34.39
N PHE A 254 5.78 35.81 -34.85
CA PHE A 254 7.14 36.00 -35.37
C PHE A 254 7.17 36.89 -36.63
N GLN A 255 6.08 36.93 -37.42
CA GLN A 255 5.98 37.85 -38.56
C GLN A 255 5.94 39.32 -38.11
N VAL A 256 5.45 39.59 -36.90
CA VAL A 256 5.44 40.93 -36.31
C VAL A 256 6.86 41.41 -35.95
N LEU A 257 7.82 40.50 -35.79
CA LEU A 257 9.21 40.86 -35.47
C LEU A 257 10.03 41.32 -36.69
N ASP A 258 9.41 41.46 -37.86
CA ASP A 258 9.99 42.15 -39.01
C ASP A 258 10.31 43.62 -38.64
N ASP A 259 11.45 44.15 -39.11
CA ASP A 259 11.92 45.51 -38.82
C ASP A 259 10.87 46.59 -39.18
N SER A 260 10.01 46.32 -40.18
CA SER A 260 8.93 47.21 -40.60
C SER A 260 7.79 47.37 -39.59
N LEU A 261 7.74 46.51 -38.56
CA LEU A 261 6.69 46.47 -37.52
C LEU A 261 7.26 46.67 -36.10
N SER A 262 8.40 47.36 -35.97
CA SER A 262 9.08 47.62 -34.69
C SER A 262 8.21 48.19 -33.58
N ALA A 263 7.20 48.99 -33.92
CA ALA A 263 6.22 49.54 -32.98
C ALA A 263 5.42 48.46 -32.21
N CYS A 264 5.39 47.23 -32.71
CA CYS A 264 4.60 46.12 -32.17
C CYS A 264 5.47 44.98 -31.62
N HIS A 265 6.80 45.13 -31.65
CA HIS A 265 7.75 44.08 -31.22
C HIS A 265 7.57 43.71 -29.75
N SER A 266 7.43 44.71 -28.88
CA SER A 266 7.21 44.49 -27.44
C SER A 266 5.98 43.62 -27.16
N ASP A 267 4.86 43.88 -27.83
CA ASP A 267 3.64 43.08 -27.70
C ASP A 267 3.85 41.64 -28.17
N ALA A 268 4.47 41.46 -29.34
CA ALA A 268 4.70 40.15 -29.92
C ALA A 268 5.63 39.32 -29.02
N LEU A 269 6.74 39.91 -28.58
CA LEU A 269 7.67 39.29 -27.64
C LEU A 269 6.98 38.92 -26.32
N PHE A 270 6.12 39.79 -25.80
CA PHE A 270 5.38 39.52 -24.57
C PHE A 270 4.51 38.27 -24.70
N TYR A 271 3.65 38.19 -25.72
CA TYR A 271 2.76 37.04 -25.89
C TYR A 271 3.47 35.76 -26.30
N ILE A 272 4.53 35.85 -27.12
CA ILE A 272 5.42 34.70 -27.39
C ILE A 272 6.00 34.18 -26.08
N GLY A 273 6.46 35.06 -25.19
CA GLY A 273 7.01 34.69 -23.90
C GLY A 273 5.98 34.04 -22.97
N VAL A 274 4.74 34.55 -22.93
CA VAL A 274 3.65 33.95 -22.15
C VAL A 274 3.28 32.56 -22.69
N MET A 275 3.14 32.39 -24.01
CA MET A 275 2.90 31.07 -24.62
C MET A 275 4.06 30.11 -24.35
N ALA A 276 5.31 30.56 -24.47
CA ALA A 276 6.48 29.76 -24.15
C ALA A 276 6.47 29.26 -22.70
N LEU A 277 6.00 30.07 -21.75
CA LEU A 277 5.81 29.61 -20.37
C LEU A 277 4.76 28.49 -20.29
N GLY A 278 3.61 28.67 -20.96
CA GLY A 278 2.56 27.65 -20.99
C GLY A 278 2.96 26.33 -21.66
N GLN A 279 4.00 26.34 -22.49
CA GLN A 279 4.57 25.17 -23.17
C GLN A 279 5.86 24.64 -22.49
N ASP A 280 6.11 24.98 -21.22
CA ASP A 280 7.31 24.56 -20.47
C ASP A 280 8.65 24.96 -21.14
N GLN A 281 8.69 26.11 -21.82
CA GLN A 281 9.89 26.69 -22.45
C GLN A 281 10.35 27.98 -21.71
N PRO A 282 10.73 27.90 -20.42
CA PRO A 282 11.02 29.09 -19.61
C PRO A 282 12.27 29.85 -20.06
N ALA A 283 13.22 29.19 -20.74
CA ALA A 283 14.40 29.87 -21.30
C ALA A 283 14.01 30.82 -22.44
N LEU A 284 13.19 30.35 -23.39
CA LEU A 284 12.67 31.16 -24.48
C LEU A 284 11.84 32.33 -23.93
N ALA A 285 11.01 32.08 -22.92
CA ALA A 285 10.23 33.13 -22.28
C ALA A 285 11.12 34.25 -21.72
N LEU A 286 12.20 33.89 -21.01
CA LEU A 286 13.16 34.87 -20.49
C LEU A 286 13.85 35.67 -21.60
N GLU A 287 14.22 35.03 -22.71
CA GLU A 287 14.82 35.71 -23.87
C GLU A 287 13.85 36.73 -24.49
N CYS A 288 12.57 36.35 -24.61
CA CYS A 288 11.53 37.25 -25.10
C CYS A 288 11.33 38.44 -24.17
N PHE A 289 11.12 38.20 -22.87
CA PHE A 289 10.89 39.28 -21.90
C PHE A 289 12.10 40.20 -21.70
N ALA A 290 13.33 39.69 -21.89
CA ALA A 290 14.53 40.51 -21.78
C ALA A 290 14.71 41.49 -22.94
N LYS A 291 14.04 41.27 -24.08
CA LYS A 291 14.09 42.13 -25.27
C LYS A 291 13.01 43.22 -25.28
N ILE A 292 12.09 43.23 -24.33
CA ILE A 292 11.03 44.24 -24.25
C ILE A 292 11.59 45.50 -23.57
N GLU A 293 11.58 46.61 -24.29
CA GLU A 293 12.09 47.90 -23.81
C GLU A 293 11.00 48.79 -23.21
N ASP A 294 9.74 48.52 -23.54
CA ASP A 294 8.56 49.27 -23.08
C ASP A 294 8.17 48.89 -21.65
N LEU A 295 8.92 49.40 -20.67
CA LEU A 295 8.66 49.15 -19.26
C LEU A 295 7.42 49.88 -18.73
N GLU A 296 6.92 50.90 -19.44
CA GLU A 296 5.73 51.65 -19.03
C GLU A 296 4.48 50.77 -19.12
N HIS A 297 4.31 50.07 -20.24
CA HIS A 297 3.13 49.21 -20.45
C HIS A 297 3.30 47.81 -19.87
N PHE A 298 4.55 47.31 -19.81
CA PHE A 298 4.81 45.91 -19.47
C PHE A 298 5.56 45.70 -18.16
N GLY A 299 6.06 46.74 -17.50
CA GLY A 299 7.02 46.62 -16.40
C GLY A 299 6.61 45.62 -15.31
N GLU A 300 5.40 45.76 -14.77
CA GLU A 300 4.87 44.82 -13.75
C GLU A 300 4.78 43.38 -14.27
N ASP A 301 4.19 43.20 -15.46
CA ASP A 301 3.95 41.88 -16.04
C ASP A 301 5.25 41.18 -16.42
N ILE A 302 6.23 41.90 -16.97
CA ILE A 302 7.55 41.35 -17.29
C ILE A 302 8.21 40.82 -16.03
N TYR A 303 8.25 41.60 -14.94
CA TYR A 303 8.87 41.11 -13.72
C TYR A 303 8.16 39.89 -13.17
N TRP A 304 6.83 39.85 -13.26
CA TRP A 304 6.03 38.70 -12.85
C TRP A 304 6.34 37.44 -13.67
N TYR A 305 6.25 37.52 -15.00
CA TYR A 305 6.47 36.36 -15.87
C TYR A 305 7.93 35.93 -15.90
N GLN A 306 8.90 36.85 -15.80
CA GLN A 306 10.31 36.50 -15.60
C GLN A 306 10.52 35.75 -14.28
N ALA A 307 9.85 36.15 -13.20
CA ALA A 307 9.92 35.44 -11.94
C ALA A 307 9.36 34.00 -12.07
N LEU A 308 8.20 33.84 -12.72
CA LEU A 308 7.62 32.52 -12.99
C LEU A 308 8.54 31.64 -13.86
N ALA A 309 9.16 32.22 -14.90
CA ALA A 309 10.13 31.52 -15.73
C ALA A 309 11.33 31.00 -14.92
N ILE A 310 11.87 31.82 -14.01
CA ILE A 310 12.99 31.42 -13.16
C ILE A 310 12.55 30.39 -12.11
N VAL A 311 11.32 30.46 -11.61
CA VAL A 311 10.72 29.42 -10.74
C VAL A 311 10.65 28.08 -11.49
N LYS A 312 10.17 28.07 -12.73
CA LYS A 312 10.18 26.86 -13.59
C LYS A 312 11.60 26.35 -13.86
N LEU A 313 12.57 27.22 -14.12
CA LEU A 313 13.97 26.80 -14.23
C LEU A 313 14.53 26.21 -12.93
N ALA A 314 14.07 26.69 -11.76
CA ALA A 314 14.47 26.16 -10.47
C ALA A 314 13.85 24.79 -10.16
N GLU A 315 12.75 24.43 -10.83
CA GLU A 315 12.22 23.05 -10.85
C GLU A 315 13.23 22.09 -11.51
N ILE A 316 13.77 22.48 -12.67
CA ILE A 316 14.73 21.69 -13.45
C ILE A 316 16.11 21.68 -12.77
N ASN A 317 16.54 22.83 -12.23
CA ASN A 317 17.83 23.01 -11.58
C ASN A 317 17.68 23.65 -10.20
N PRO A 318 17.71 22.84 -9.11
CA PRO A 318 17.54 23.32 -7.74
C PRO A 318 18.55 24.39 -7.30
N LEU A 319 19.71 24.50 -7.95
CA LEU A 319 20.71 25.54 -7.65
C LEU A 319 20.18 26.96 -7.98
N LEU A 320 19.12 27.07 -8.78
CA LEU A 320 18.49 28.34 -9.14
C LEU A 320 17.43 28.79 -8.13
N LYS A 321 17.16 28.04 -7.05
CA LYS A 321 16.12 28.37 -6.05
C LYS A 321 16.29 29.77 -5.44
N GLU A 322 17.51 30.16 -5.08
CA GLU A 322 17.79 31.51 -4.55
C GLU A 322 17.62 32.59 -5.62
N LYS A 323 17.95 32.29 -6.88
CA LYS A 323 17.69 33.20 -8.01
C LYS A 323 16.20 33.39 -8.24
N ALA A 324 15.40 32.31 -8.16
CA ALA A 324 13.95 32.37 -8.23
C ALA A 324 13.35 33.22 -7.11
N ARG A 325 13.81 33.02 -5.86
CA ARG A 325 13.38 33.84 -4.71
C ARG A 325 13.64 35.33 -4.95
N ARG A 326 14.83 35.71 -5.41
CA ARG A 326 15.16 37.11 -5.72
C ARG A 326 14.34 37.68 -6.87
N ALA A 327 14.02 36.86 -7.87
CA ALA A 327 13.15 37.28 -8.98
C ALA A 327 11.72 37.55 -8.49
N VAL A 328 11.16 36.68 -7.64
CA VAL A 328 9.84 36.89 -7.03
C VAL A 328 9.84 38.11 -6.11
N GLU A 329 10.92 38.33 -5.34
CA GLU A 329 11.08 39.54 -4.51
C GLU A 329 11.03 40.82 -5.36
N ARG A 330 11.72 40.81 -6.51
CA ARG A 330 11.69 41.91 -7.48
C ARG A 330 10.30 42.08 -8.09
N ALA A 331 9.60 41.00 -8.44
CA ALA A 331 8.23 41.08 -8.91
C ALA A 331 7.31 41.70 -7.84
N ARG A 332 7.45 41.30 -6.57
CA ARG A 332 6.69 41.88 -5.46
C ARG A 332 6.92 43.38 -5.31
N SER A 333 8.18 43.83 -5.38
CA SER A 333 8.51 45.26 -5.20
C SER A 333 8.01 46.15 -6.33
N ASN A 334 7.80 45.58 -7.53
CA ASN A 334 7.32 46.30 -8.71
C ASN A 334 5.83 46.11 -8.98
N ALA A 335 5.13 45.23 -8.26
CA ALA A 335 3.70 45.01 -8.42
C ALA A 335 2.91 46.22 -7.91
N GLN A 336 2.07 46.79 -8.77
CA GLN A 336 1.11 47.84 -8.41
C GLN A 336 -0.18 47.21 -7.87
N ASP A 337 -0.60 46.06 -8.43
CA ASP A 337 -1.74 45.30 -7.97
C ASP A 337 -1.51 44.65 -6.58
N PRO A 338 -2.34 44.97 -5.56
CA PRO A 338 -2.29 44.33 -4.25
C PRO A 338 -2.46 42.81 -4.29
N GLU A 339 -3.28 42.28 -5.21
CA GLU A 339 -3.47 40.82 -5.32
C GLU A 339 -2.18 40.15 -5.76
N ARG A 340 -1.51 40.70 -6.78
CA ARG A 340 -0.22 40.22 -7.26
C ARG A 340 0.89 40.30 -6.21
N ARG A 341 0.93 41.35 -5.38
CA ARG A 341 1.84 41.41 -4.21
C ARG A 341 1.58 40.25 -3.25
N ARG A 342 0.32 40.00 -2.91
CA ARG A 342 -0.07 38.89 -2.01
C ARG A 342 0.32 37.53 -2.59
N LYS A 343 0.13 37.33 -3.90
CA LYS A 343 0.59 36.12 -4.61
C LYS A 343 2.11 35.96 -4.50
N ALA A 344 2.88 37.02 -4.76
CA ALA A 344 4.33 36.99 -4.61
C ALA A 344 4.79 36.68 -3.17
N GLU A 345 4.12 37.22 -2.14
CA GLU A 345 4.40 36.88 -0.73
C GLU A 345 4.16 35.39 -0.43
N LYS A 346 3.05 34.83 -0.93
CA LYS A 346 2.76 33.38 -0.82
C LYS A 346 3.87 32.57 -1.49
N MET A 347 4.28 32.93 -2.70
CA MET A 347 5.38 32.27 -3.42
C MET A 347 6.69 32.31 -2.62
N LEU A 348 7.07 33.47 -2.06
CA LEU A 348 8.28 33.62 -1.25
C LEU A 348 8.28 32.77 0.01
N LYS A 349 7.12 32.62 0.67
CA LYS A 349 6.98 31.74 1.85
C LYS A 349 7.23 30.27 1.48
N ASN A 350 6.86 29.86 0.28
CA ASN A 350 7.04 28.50 -0.20
C ASN A 350 8.46 28.24 -0.73
N LEU A 351 9.07 29.24 -1.39
CA LEU A 351 10.44 29.18 -1.89
C LEU A 351 11.50 29.38 -0.78
N GLY A 352 11.14 29.98 0.35
CA GLY A 352 12.04 30.28 1.47
C GLY A 352 12.21 29.17 2.52
N LYS A 353 11.43 28.10 2.41
CA LYS A 353 11.61 26.84 3.15
C LYS A 353 12.32 25.85 2.24
#